data_AF-A0A4R9G6D7-F1
#
_entry.id   AF-A0A4R9G6D7-F1
#
_cell.length_a   1.000
_cell.length_b   1.000
_cell.length_c   1.000
_cell.angle_alpha   90.00
_cell.angle_beta   90.00
_cell.angle_gamma   90.00
#
_symmetry.space_group_name_H-M   'P 1'
#
loop_
_entity.id
_entity.type
_entity.pdbx_description
1 polymer ?
#
loop_
_entity_poly.entity_id
_entity_poly.type
_entity_poly.pdbx_seq_one_letter_code
_entity_poly.pdbx_strand_id
1 'polypeptide(L)'
;MIKSFFPKGIAVLGLLVAASYGAIAQNKQPNTDSKSAELASVANDPKYQGDYLEEFYFARTLNSSQSKLRHDLSALEIVIKNFGSQVQGSPEEFDGIWKKYNEAYKFYLMRKYVVSGRKTRETEEATNKLYSKFSDLYSQKVDQLLGECADTIVGAEQKSGPAGATKGNSGRDISENHHKLQIAYYEYIQAERMRKDSRFKDSLIHLRLAKEYGISILSHLKSEEESKGVREKYKVDLSDNRNLVFSESKQQ
;
A
#
# COMPACT_ATOMS: atom_id res chain seq x y z
N MET A 1 -42.50 48.55 -22.67
CA MET A 1 -43.76 48.85 -23.40
C MET A 1 -44.03 47.64 -24.29
N ILE A 2 -45.14 46.91 -24.32
CA ILE A 2 -46.52 47.01 -23.79
C ILE A 2 -47.01 45.57 -23.54
N LYS A 3 -48.04 45.48 -22.69
CA LYS A 3 -48.72 44.34 -22.06
C LYS A 3 -49.46 43.37 -23.02
N SER A 4 -49.87 42.25 -22.40
CA SER A 4 -51.21 41.58 -22.53
C SER A 4 -51.41 40.69 -23.77
N PHE A 5 -52.22 39.62 -23.77
CA PHE A 5 -53.19 39.06 -22.82
C PHE A 5 -53.54 37.64 -23.31
N PHE A 6 -53.99 36.77 -22.40
CA PHE A 6 -54.64 35.48 -22.69
C PHE A 6 -55.91 35.65 -23.55
N PRO A 7 -56.43 34.55 -24.13
CA PRO A 7 -57.73 34.11 -23.63
C PRO A 7 -57.84 32.61 -23.32
N LYS A 8 -58.69 32.34 -22.32
CA LYS A 8 -59.23 31.04 -21.89
C LYS A 8 -60.48 30.69 -22.71
N GLY A 9 -60.82 29.41 -22.81
CA GLY A 9 -62.18 29.01 -23.20
C GLY A 9 -62.45 27.52 -23.46
N ILE A 10 -62.62 26.74 -22.38
CA ILE A 10 -63.73 25.77 -22.17
C ILE A 10 -63.90 24.65 -23.23
N ALA A 11 -63.40 23.43 -22.99
CA ALA A 11 -63.99 22.30 -22.25
C ALA A 11 -65.04 21.49 -23.04
N VAL A 12 -64.94 20.15 -22.99
CA VAL A 12 -66.00 19.16 -22.65
C VAL A 12 -65.63 17.75 -23.15
N LEU A 13 -65.78 16.77 -22.22
CA LEU A 13 -66.08 15.31 -22.33
C LEU A 13 -65.58 14.50 -23.54
N GLY A 14 -65.12 13.25 -23.42
CA GLY A 14 -65.18 12.32 -22.30
C GLY A 14 -64.86 10.88 -22.76
N LEU A 15 -64.76 10.00 -21.75
CA LEU A 15 -64.91 8.54 -21.73
C LEU A 15 -64.00 7.60 -22.57
N LEU A 16 -63.62 6.53 -21.85
CA LEU A 16 -63.29 5.16 -22.28
C LEU A 16 -61.82 4.84 -22.61
N VAL A 17 -61.06 4.50 -21.56
CA VAL A 17 -60.00 3.48 -21.66
C VAL A 17 -60.51 2.22 -20.98
N ALA A 18 -60.72 1.18 -21.80
CA ALA A 18 -61.12 -0.14 -21.38
C ALA A 18 -59.92 -0.94 -20.83
N ALA A 19 -60.21 -1.60 -19.72
CA ALA A 19 -59.54 -2.72 -19.06
C ALA A 19 -58.34 -3.38 -19.77
N SER A 20 -57.18 -3.31 -19.12
CA SER A 20 -56.26 -4.45 -19.02
C SER A 20 -56.11 -4.83 -17.54
N TYR A 21 -56.45 -6.07 -17.23
CA TYR A 21 -56.35 -6.66 -15.90
C TYR A 21 -54.88 -6.71 -15.45
N GLY A 22 -54.57 -6.01 -14.36
CA GLY A 22 -53.33 -6.17 -13.61
C GLY A 22 -53.68 -6.50 -12.16
N ALA A 23 -53.32 -7.70 -11.70
CA ALA A 23 -53.40 -8.06 -10.30
C ALA A 23 -52.50 -7.11 -9.49
N ILE A 24 -53.11 -6.30 -8.63
CA ILE A 24 -52.38 -5.45 -7.67
C ILE A 24 -51.90 -6.38 -6.55
N ALA A 25 -50.68 -6.89 -6.69
CA ALA A 25 -49.89 -7.27 -5.53
C ALA A 25 -49.46 -5.99 -4.82
N GLN A 26 -49.91 -5.79 -3.58
CA GLN A 26 -49.39 -4.74 -2.70
C GLN A 26 -47.90 -5.01 -2.45
N ASN A 27 -47.02 -4.42 -3.26
CA ASN A 27 -45.59 -4.44 -3.01
C ASN A 27 -45.27 -3.40 -1.92
N LYS A 28 -45.38 -3.84 -0.66
CA LYS A 28 -44.79 -3.11 0.47
C LYS A 28 -43.27 -3.18 0.27
N GLN A 29 -42.63 -2.05 0.00
CA GLN A 29 -41.15 -1.99 -0.04
C GLN A 29 -40.61 -2.67 1.23
N PRO A 30 -39.69 -3.64 1.12
CA PRO A 30 -39.04 -4.19 2.28
C PRO A 30 -38.27 -3.04 2.93
N ASN A 31 -38.53 -2.84 4.23
CA ASN A 31 -37.87 -1.87 5.07
C ASN A 31 -36.43 -2.35 5.30
N THR A 32 -35.57 -2.20 4.29
CA THR A 32 -34.16 -2.63 4.30
C THR A 32 -33.30 -1.73 5.16
N ASP A 33 -33.69 -0.46 5.32
CA ASP A 33 -32.87 0.54 6.02
C ASP A 33 -32.90 0.35 7.54
N SER A 34 -34.05 -0.03 8.10
CA SER A 34 -34.17 -0.29 9.55
C SER A 34 -33.47 -1.59 9.97
N LYS A 35 -33.58 -2.65 9.16
CA LYS A 35 -32.90 -3.94 9.43
C LYS A 35 -31.39 -3.84 9.28
N SER A 36 -30.91 -3.06 8.31
CA SER A 36 -29.48 -2.82 8.10
C SER A 36 -28.86 -1.96 9.20
N ALA A 37 -29.57 -0.94 9.68
CA ALA A 37 -29.14 -0.14 10.83
C ALA A 37 -29.14 -0.93 12.15
N GLU A 38 -30.14 -1.79 12.36
CA GLU A 38 -30.22 -2.69 13.52
C GLU A 38 -29.11 -3.75 13.48
N LEU A 39 -28.87 -4.39 12.33
CA LEU A 39 -27.75 -5.32 12.11
C LEU A 39 -26.39 -4.63 12.30
N ALA A 40 -26.22 -3.37 11.86
CA ALA A 40 -25.01 -2.60 12.10
C ALA A 40 -24.81 -2.24 13.58
N SER A 41 -25.89 -1.99 14.32
CA SER A 41 -25.83 -1.74 15.76
C SER A 41 -25.49 -3.00 16.57
N VAL A 42 -26.02 -4.16 16.18
CA VAL A 42 -25.76 -5.47 16.80
C VAL A 42 -24.37 -6.01 16.42
N ALA A 43 -23.89 -5.68 15.21
CA ALA A 43 -22.55 -6.06 14.75
C ALA A 43 -21.40 -5.50 15.61
N ASN A 44 -21.65 -4.44 16.37
CA ASN A 44 -20.69 -3.83 17.29
C ASN A 44 -20.74 -4.44 18.71
N ASP A 45 -21.70 -5.34 19.01
CA ASP A 45 -21.76 -6.06 20.30
C ASP A 45 -20.74 -7.21 20.34
N PRO A 46 -19.77 -7.24 21.28
CA PRO A 46 -18.82 -8.35 21.45
C PRO A 46 -19.45 -9.70 21.83
N LYS A 47 -20.75 -9.75 22.11
CA LYS A 47 -21.55 -10.97 22.31
C LYS A 47 -22.15 -11.50 21.01
N TYR A 48 -22.28 -10.66 19.98
CA TYR A 48 -22.78 -11.08 18.68
C TYR A 48 -21.72 -11.88 17.92
N GLN A 49 -22.06 -13.12 17.56
CA GLN A 49 -21.19 -14.05 16.84
C GLN A 49 -21.56 -14.17 15.35
N GLY A 50 -22.25 -13.18 14.78
CA GLY A 50 -22.58 -13.17 13.36
C GLY A 50 -23.61 -14.21 12.95
N ASP A 51 -23.78 -14.34 11.63
CA ASP A 51 -24.52 -15.45 11.01
C ASP A 51 -23.60 -16.70 10.92
N TYR A 52 -24.20 -17.89 10.87
CA TYR A 52 -23.48 -19.18 10.85
C TYR A 52 -22.40 -19.26 9.77
N LEU A 53 -22.66 -18.66 8.59
CA LEU A 53 -21.69 -18.60 7.50
C LEU A 53 -20.47 -17.73 7.83
N GLU A 54 -20.67 -16.61 8.52
CA GLU A 54 -19.59 -15.69 8.93
C GLU A 54 -18.72 -16.36 10.01
N GLU A 55 -19.36 -17.01 10.98
CA GLU A 55 -18.66 -17.78 12.01
C GLU A 55 -17.84 -18.92 11.39
N PHE A 56 -18.44 -19.72 10.50
CA PHE A 56 -17.77 -20.83 9.82
C PHE A 56 -16.57 -20.35 8.99
N TYR A 57 -16.73 -19.25 8.24
CA TYR A 57 -15.66 -18.65 7.45
C TYR A 57 -14.49 -18.23 8.34
N PHE A 58 -14.76 -17.46 9.41
CA PHE A 58 -13.70 -16.95 10.28
C PHE A 58 -13.04 -18.06 11.11
N ALA A 59 -13.80 -19.05 11.59
CA ALA A 59 -13.25 -20.20 12.29
C ALA A 59 -12.20 -20.95 11.44
N ARG A 60 -12.39 -20.99 10.11
CA ARG A 60 -11.49 -21.67 9.18
C ARG A 60 -10.31 -20.82 8.71
N THR A 61 -10.46 -19.50 8.65
CA THR A 61 -9.49 -18.60 7.99
C THR A 61 -8.69 -17.71 8.96
N LEU A 62 -9.14 -17.57 10.21
CA LEU A 62 -8.50 -16.65 11.16
C LEU A 62 -7.06 -17.01 11.48
N ASN A 63 -6.75 -18.29 11.65
CA ASN A 63 -5.39 -18.70 12.02
C ASN A 63 -4.36 -18.28 10.94
N SER A 64 -4.68 -18.50 9.66
CA SER A 64 -3.79 -18.07 8.57
C SER A 64 -3.72 -16.55 8.45
N SER A 65 -4.85 -15.86 8.60
CA SER A 65 -4.91 -14.39 8.55
C SER A 65 -4.07 -13.76 9.67
N GLN A 66 -4.19 -14.25 10.90
CA GLN A 66 -3.41 -13.78 12.03
C GLN A 66 -1.91 -14.07 11.89
N SER A 67 -1.55 -15.24 11.35
CA SER A 67 -0.16 -15.58 11.07
C SER A 67 0.43 -14.62 10.03
N LYS A 68 -0.27 -14.40 8.91
CA LYS A 68 0.13 -13.44 7.87
C LYS A 68 0.31 -12.04 8.45
N LEU A 69 -0.69 -11.54 9.18
CA LEU A 69 -0.66 -10.22 9.78
C LEU A 69 0.49 -10.07 10.79
N ARG A 70 0.81 -11.11 11.57
CA ARG A 70 1.97 -11.09 12.46
C ARG A 70 3.29 -10.93 11.70
N HIS A 71 3.45 -11.62 10.58
CA HIS A 71 4.62 -11.46 9.72
C HIS A 71 4.70 -10.05 9.12
N ASP A 72 3.56 -9.49 8.71
CA ASP A 72 3.47 -8.12 8.19
C ASP A 72 3.89 -7.11 9.27
N LEU A 73 3.37 -7.24 10.48
CA LEU A 73 3.72 -6.36 11.61
C LEU A 73 5.21 -6.46 11.96
N SER A 74 5.80 -7.66 11.94
CA SER A 74 7.23 -7.83 12.19
C SER A 74 8.10 -7.16 11.11
N ALA A 75 7.71 -7.27 9.84
CA ALA A 75 8.42 -6.59 8.75
C ALA A 75 8.26 -5.06 8.84
N LEU A 76 7.07 -4.58 9.22
CA LEU A 76 6.79 -3.16 9.39
C LEU A 76 7.55 -2.55 10.59
N GLU A 77 7.71 -3.31 11.68
CA GLU A 77 8.51 -2.90 12.84
C GLU A 77 9.95 -2.58 12.44
N ILE A 78 10.55 -3.38 11.55
CA ILE A 78 11.91 -3.15 11.04
C ILE A 78 11.95 -1.84 10.24
N VAL A 79 10.99 -1.62 9.35
CA VAL A 79 10.87 -0.38 8.56
C VAL A 79 10.75 0.85 9.47
N ILE A 80 9.94 0.76 10.52
CA ILE A 80 9.78 1.85 11.50
C ILE A 80 11.06 2.10 12.28
N LYS A 81 11.77 1.06 12.71
CA LYS A 81 13.05 1.25 13.40
C LYS A 81 14.10 1.93 12.51
N ASN A 82 14.08 1.65 11.21
CA ASN A 82 15.01 2.25 10.26
C ASN A 82 14.60 3.65 9.79
N PHE A 83 13.30 3.89 9.59
CA PHE A 83 12.79 5.08 8.89
C PHE A 83 11.61 5.77 9.57
N GLY A 84 11.21 5.35 10.76
CA GLY A 84 10.03 5.87 11.46
C GLY A 84 10.13 7.36 11.81
N SER A 85 11.35 7.88 12.02
CA SER A 85 11.58 9.32 12.20
C SER A 85 11.31 10.15 10.94
N GLN A 86 11.26 9.51 9.77
CA GLN A 86 11.03 10.16 8.46
C GLN A 86 9.55 10.10 8.05
N VAL A 87 8.73 9.32 8.76
CA VAL A 87 7.28 9.25 8.55
C VAL A 87 6.58 9.69 9.83
N GLN A 88 6.04 10.91 9.81
CA GLN A 88 5.43 11.53 10.99
C GLN A 88 4.35 10.63 11.62
N GLY A 89 4.45 10.44 12.94
CA GLY A 89 3.50 9.66 13.73
C GLY A 89 3.55 8.15 13.50
N SER A 90 4.49 7.65 12.69
CA SER A 90 4.54 6.22 12.36
C SER A 90 4.80 5.29 13.56
N PRO A 91 5.63 5.64 14.56
CA PRO A 91 5.79 4.80 15.75
C PRO A 91 4.49 4.70 16.56
N GLU A 92 3.80 5.81 16.79
CA GLU A 92 2.55 5.84 17.55
C GLU A 92 1.41 5.12 16.83
N GLU A 93 1.33 5.27 15.50
CA GLU A 93 0.37 4.52 14.68
C GLU A 93 0.63 3.02 14.75
N PHE A 94 1.89 2.59 14.71
CA PHE A 94 2.25 1.18 14.86
C PHE A 94 1.89 0.62 16.23
N ASP A 95 2.14 1.35 17.31
CA ASP A 95 1.72 0.95 18.66
C ASP A 95 0.19 0.78 18.74
N GLY A 96 -0.55 1.65 18.07
CA GLY A 96 -2.01 1.54 17.91
C GLY A 96 -2.42 0.26 17.16
N ILE A 97 -1.76 -0.04 16.05
CA ILE A 97 -1.99 -1.26 15.27
C ILE A 97 -1.65 -2.51 16.08
N TRP A 98 -0.54 -2.50 16.82
CA TRP A 98 -0.13 -3.61 17.68
C TRP A 98 -1.17 -3.90 18.78
N LYS A 99 -1.75 -2.85 19.38
CA LYS A 99 -2.85 -2.99 20.33
C LYS A 99 -4.10 -3.62 19.68
N LYS A 100 -4.48 -3.16 18.48
CA LYS A 100 -5.61 -3.74 17.71
C LYS A 100 -5.38 -5.22 17.39
N TYR A 101 -4.17 -5.58 16.96
CA TYR A 101 -3.78 -6.97 16.71
C TYR A 101 -3.95 -7.83 17.96
N ASN A 102 -3.41 -7.39 19.09
CA ASN A 102 -3.50 -8.14 20.35
C ASN A 102 -4.95 -8.29 20.84
N GLU A 103 -5.78 -7.27 20.61
CA GLU A 103 -7.21 -7.35 20.91
C GLU A 103 -7.91 -8.40 20.04
N ALA A 104 -7.65 -8.39 18.71
CA ALA A 104 -8.19 -9.40 17.79
C ALA A 104 -7.71 -10.82 18.16
N TYR A 105 -6.45 -10.96 18.55
CA TYR A 105 -5.83 -12.21 19.00
C TYR A 105 -6.49 -12.73 20.28
N LYS A 106 -6.75 -11.85 21.26
CA LYS A 106 -7.49 -12.21 22.48
C LYS A 106 -8.85 -12.80 22.15
N PHE A 107 -9.62 -12.18 21.25
CA PHE A 107 -10.93 -12.70 20.85
C PHE A 107 -10.83 -14.05 20.11
N TYR A 108 -9.77 -14.26 19.32
CA TYR A 108 -9.49 -15.55 18.69
C TYR A 108 -9.26 -16.65 19.73
N LEU A 109 -8.43 -16.40 20.74
CA LEU A 109 -8.18 -17.34 21.84
C LEU A 109 -9.45 -17.68 22.63
N MET A 110 -10.35 -16.71 22.78
CA MET A 110 -11.67 -16.89 23.37
C MET A 110 -12.68 -17.60 22.45
N ARG A 111 -12.27 -18.02 21.24
CA ARG A 111 -13.12 -18.61 20.19
C ARG A 111 -14.27 -17.72 19.72
N LYS A 112 -14.15 -16.41 19.94
CA LYS A 112 -15.10 -15.40 19.43
C LYS A 112 -14.74 -15.03 18.00
N TYR A 113 -14.94 -15.97 17.08
CA TYR A 113 -14.37 -15.91 15.74
C TYR A 113 -14.89 -14.74 14.92
N VAL A 114 -16.16 -14.37 15.02
CA VAL A 114 -16.68 -13.23 14.23
C VAL A 114 -16.10 -11.90 14.70
N VAL A 115 -16.07 -11.67 16.01
CA VAL A 115 -15.47 -10.46 16.60
C VAL A 115 -13.98 -10.38 16.27
N SER A 116 -13.27 -11.50 16.40
CA SER A 116 -11.85 -11.58 16.05
C SER A 116 -11.62 -11.34 14.56
N GLY A 117 -12.46 -11.89 13.70
CA GLY A 117 -12.42 -11.71 12.25
C GLY A 117 -12.53 -10.25 11.83
N ARG A 118 -13.53 -9.54 12.36
CA ARG A 118 -13.75 -8.11 12.09
C ARG A 118 -12.58 -7.26 12.57
N LYS A 119 -12.11 -7.48 13.80
CA LYS A 119 -10.95 -6.76 14.35
C LYS A 119 -9.65 -7.08 13.60
N THR A 120 -9.49 -8.30 13.09
CA THR A 120 -8.34 -8.67 12.25
C THR A 120 -8.37 -7.87 10.95
N ARG A 121 -9.52 -7.76 10.27
CA ARG A 121 -9.68 -6.94 9.06
C ARG A 121 -9.38 -5.45 9.31
N GLU A 122 -9.93 -4.88 10.39
CA GLU A 122 -9.61 -3.48 10.77
C GLU A 122 -8.11 -3.29 11.00
N THR A 123 -7.44 -4.29 11.56
CA THR A 123 -6.00 -4.25 11.80
C THR A 123 -5.22 -4.36 10.49
N GLU A 124 -5.64 -5.20 9.55
CA GLU A 124 -5.06 -5.30 8.20
C GLU A 124 -5.18 -3.97 7.44
N GLU A 125 -6.35 -3.32 7.48
CA GLU A 125 -6.57 -2.01 6.85
C GLU A 125 -5.66 -0.93 7.43
N ALA A 126 -5.56 -0.86 8.76
CA ALA A 126 -4.67 0.08 9.44
C ALA A 126 -3.19 -0.19 9.11
N THR A 127 -2.81 -1.47 9.04
CA THR A 127 -1.45 -1.90 8.65
C THR A 127 -1.15 -1.50 7.21
N ASN A 128 -2.07 -1.72 6.27
CA ASN A 128 -1.90 -1.34 4.87
C ASN A 128 -1.80 0.18 4.70
N LYS A 129 -2.57 0.94 5.48
CA LYS A 129 -2.46 2.41 5.52
C LYS A 129 -1.09 2.87 5.99
N LEU A 130 -0.51 2.27 7.02
CA LEU A 130 0.83 2.62 7.47
C LEU A 130 1.90 2.22 6.42
N TYR A 131 1.76 1.06 5.78
CA TYR A 131 2.60 0.69 4.64
C TYR A 131 2.55 1.69 3.49
N SER A 132 1.37 2.29 3.20
CA SER A 132 1.25 3.28 2.12
C SER A 132 2.18 4.48 2.34
N LYS A 133 2.27 4.98 3.57
CA LYS A 133 3.15 6.11 3.92
C LYS A 133 4.63 5.77 3.74
N PHE A 134 5.04 4.58 4.15
CA PHE A 134 6.41 4.12 3.92
C PHE A 134 6.69 3.86 2.44
N SER A 135 5.70 3.37 1.69
CA SER A 135 5.81 3.18 0.26
C SER A 135 6.03 4.52 -0.46
N ASP A 136 5.37 5.60 -0.02
CA ASP A 136 5.60 6.96 -0.55
C ASP A 136 7.03 7.42 -0.31
N LEU A 137 7.52 7.28 0.93
CA LEU A 137 8.89 7.61 1.29
C LEU A 137 9.92 6.83 0.44
N TYR A 138 9.70 5.52 0.27
CA TYR A 138 10.62 4.69 -0.50
C TYR A 138 10.58 5.04 -1.98
N SER A 139 9.40 5.33 -2.54
CA SER A 139 9.24 5.74 -3.94
C SER A 139 10.02 7.03 -4.21
N GLN A 140 9.88 8.05 -3.36
CA GLN A 140 10.64 9.30 -3.45
C GLN A 140 12.16 9.09 -3.37
N LYS A 141 12.62 8.26 -2.42
CA LYS A 141 14.04 7.94 -2.28
C LYS A 141 14.60 7.20 -3.49
N VAL A 142 13.85 6.25 -4.03
CA VAL A 142 14.25 5.49 -5.23
C VAL A 142 14.31 6.42 -6.43
N ASP A 143 13.30 7.26 -6.66
CA ASP A 143 13.29 8.21 -7.77
C ASP A 143 14.52 9.12 -7.76
N GLN A 144 14.83 9.71 -6.60
CA GLN A 144 16.03 10.52 -6.42
C GLN A 144 17.31 9.71 -6.65
N LEU A 145 17.42 8.51 -6.09
CA LEU A 145 18.58 7.64 -6.24
C LEU A 145 18.82 7.23 -7.70
N LEU A 146 17.77 6.92 -8.46
CA LEU A 146 17.88 6.55 -9.87
C LEU A 146 18.27 7.75 -10.73
N GLY A 147 17.81 8.96 -10.37
CA GLY A 147 18.31 10.22 -10.95
C GLY A 147 19.82 10.39 -10.70
N GLU A 148 20.27 10.26 -9.44
CA GLU A 148 21.70 10.31 -9.08
C GLU A 148 22.53 9.27 -9.87
N CYS A 149 21.98 8.06 -10.10
CA CYS A 149 22.63 7.01 -10.88
C CYS A 149 22.77 7.40 -12.35
N ALA A 150 21.71 7.94 -12.96
CA ALA A 150 21.73 8.38 -14.35
C ALA A 150 22.80 9.48 -14.56
N ASP A 151 22.83 10.48 -13.70
CA ASP A 151 23.84 11.56 -13.75
C ASP A 151 25.25 11.01 -13.58
N THR A 152 25.44 10.02 -12.71
CA THR A 152 26.75 9.39 -12.49
C THR A 152 27.21 8.61 -13.73
N ILE A 153 26.32 7.87 -14.39
CA ILE A 153 26.63 7.15 -15.64
C ILE A 153 26.98 8.14 -16.75
N VAL A 154 26.16 9.18 -16.93
CA VAL A 154 26.42 10.22 -17.95
C VAL A 154 27.75 10.91 -17.68
N GLY A 155 28.07 11.22 -16.43
CA GLY A 155 29.36 11.81 -16.05
C GLY A 155 30.54 10.87 -16.35
N ALA A 156 30.38 9.56 -16.14
CA ALA A 156 31.40 8.56 -16.47
C ALA A 156 31.60 8.41 -17.99
N GLU A 157 30.53 8.43 -18.78
CA GLU A 157 30.58 8.44 -20.24
C GLU A 157 31.29 9.70 -20.78
N GLN A 158 30.94 10.87 -20.26
CA GLN A 158 31.56 12.14 -20.66
C GLN A 158 33.07 12.16 -20.37
N LYS A 159 33.50 11.65 -19.22
CA LYS A 159 34.92 11.52 -18.86
C LYS A 159 35.68 10.55 -19.77
N SER A 160 35.01 9.48 -20.21
CA SER A 160 35.61 8.45 -21.08
C SER A 160 35.70 8.89 -22.54
N GLY A 161 34.85 9.83 -22.97
CA GLY A 161 34.76 10.33 -24.34
C GLY A 161 34.25 9.29 -25.34
N PRO A 162 33.97 9.69 -26.60
CA PRO A 162 33.33 8.82 -27.61
C PRO A 162 34.14 7.55 -27.93
N ALA A 163 35.47 7.65 -27.88
CA ALA A 163 36.38 6.54 -28.18
C ALA A 163 36.61 5.58 -27.00
N GLY A 164 36.52 6.08 -25.75
CA GLY A 164 36.68 5.28 -24.53
C GLY A 164 35.37 4.67 -24.00
N ALA A 165 34.22 5.21 -24.42
CA ALA A 165 32.91 4.63 -24.11
C ALA A 165 32.66 3.28 -24.81
N THR A 166 33.38 2.99 -25.90
CA THR A 166 33.20 1.78 -26.72
C THR A 166 34.37 0.79 -26.67
N LYS A 167 35.47 1.13 -26.00
CA LYS A 167 36.68 0.29 -25.92
C LYS A 167 37.32 0.33 -24.53
N GLY A 168 37.71 -0.85 -24.02
CA GLY A 168 38.42 -1.01 -22.74
C GLY A 168 37.50 -1.34 -21.56
N ASN A 169 38.09 -1.46 -20.37
CA ASN A 169 37.37 -1.80 -19.13
C ASN A 169 36.31 -0.74 -18.77
N SER A 170 36.58 0.54 -19.01
CA SER A 170 35.65 1.65 -18.73
C SER A 170 34.33 1.54 -19.50
N GLY A 171 34.38 1.20 -20.79
CA GLY A 171 33.16 1.02 -21.61
C GLY A 171 32.32 -0.18 -21.15
N ARG A 172 32.98 -1.25 -20.69
CA ARG A 172 32.29 -2.41 -20.09
C ARG A 172 31.61 -2.04 -18.79
N ASP A 173 32.29 -1.33 -17.89
CA ASP A 173 31.74 -0.90 -16.60
C ASP A 173 30.52 0.01 -16.79
N ILE A 174 30.58 0.95 -17.74
CA ILE A 174 29.46 1.82 -18.09
C ILE A 174 28.28 0.99 -18.61
N SER A 175 28.52 0.07 -19.55
CA SER A 175 27.46 -0.78 -20.11
C SER A 175 26.81 -1.67 -19.06
N GLU A 176 27.58 -2.26 -18.15
CA GLU A 176 27.06 -3.08 -17.06
C GLU A 176 26.20 -2.25 -16.09
N ASN A 177 26.62 -1.03 -15.76
CA ASN A 177 25.84 -0.14 -14.88
C ASN A 177 24.62 0.44 -15.58
N HIS A 178 24.66 0.68 -16.89
CA HIS A 178 23.48 1.00 -17.69
C HIS A 178 22.44 -0.13 -17.58
N HIS A 179 22.87 -1.39 -17.74
CA HIS A 179 21.97 -2.52 -17.61
C HIS A 179 21.36 -2.65 -16.20
N LYS A 180 22.17 -2.46 -15.14
CA LYS A 180 21.67 -2.40 -13.76
C LYS A 180 20.64 -1.28 -13.57
N LEU A 181 20.86 -0.11 -14.18
CA LEU A 181 19.93 1.02 -14.10
C LEU A 181 18.59 0.68 -14.77
N GLN A 182 18.61 0.00 -15.91
CA GLN A 182 17.39 -0.50 -16.56
C GLN A 182 16.60 -1.45 -15.66
N ILE A 183 17.29 -2.40 -15.00
CA ILE A 183 16.65 -3.30 -14.04
C ILE A 183 16.05 -2.51 -12.88
N ALA A 184 16.78 -1.54 -12.34
CA ALA A 184 16.31 -0.72 -11.22
C ALA A 184 15.05 0.08 -11.57
N TYR A 185 14.99 0.67 -12.78
CA TYR A 185 13.77 1.34 -13.28
C TYR A 185 12.61 0.36 -13.50
N TYR A 186 12.89 -0.85 -13.97
CA TYR A 186 11.85 -1.87 -14.11
C TYR A 186 11.23 -2.23 -12.75
N GLU A 187 12.05 -2.47 -11.73
CA GLU A 187 11.59 -2.72 -10.36
C GLU A 187 10.81 -1.54 -9.81
N TYR A 188 11.27 -0.31 -10.03
CA TYR A 188 10.53 0.90 -9.65
C TYR A 188 9.15 0.99 -10.32
N ILE A 189 9.05 0.69 -11.61
CA ILE A 189 7.77 0.66 -12.33
C ILE A 189 6.84 -0.44 -11.76
N GLN A 190 7.38 -1.61 -11.42
CA GLN A 190 6.58 -2.65 -10.76
C GLN A 190 6.08 -2.18 -9.39
N ALA A 191 6.92 -1.51 -8.61
CA ALA A 191 6.53 -0.93 -7.33
C ALA A 191 5.37 0.06 -7.47
N GLU A 192 5.41 0.93 -8.50
CA GLU A 192 4.35 1.90 -8.78
C GLU A 192 3.04 1.23 -9.22
N ARG A 193 3.11 0.11 -9.94
CA ARG A 193 1.91 -0.71 -10.25
C ARG A 193 1.30 -1.30 -8.98
N MET A 194 2.13 -1.87 -8.11
CA MET A 194 1.66 -2.42 -6.82
C MET A 194 1.04 -1.33 -5.94
N ARG A 195 1.58 -0.12 -5.94
CA ARG A 195 1.00 1.05 -5.23
C ARG A 195 -0.38 1.41 -5.76
N LYS A 196 -0.57 1.44 -7.08
CA LYS A 196 -1.88 1.69 -7.71
C LYS A 196 -2.91 0.65 -7.32
N ASP A 197 -2.48 -0.60 -7.15
CA ASP A 197 -3.33 -1.71 -6.69
C ASP A 197 -3.49 -1.76 -5.16
N SER A 198 -3.03 -0.75 -4.41
CA SER A 198 -3.02 -0.70 -2.94
C SER A 198 -2.25 -1.84 -2.26
N ARG A 199 -1.33 -2.49 -2.99
CA ARG A 199 -0.43 -3.55 -2.52
C ARG A 199 0.88 -2.93 -2.03
N PHE A 200 0.79 -2.08 -1.01
CA PHE A 200 1.93 -1.27 -0.55
C PHE A 200 3.08 -2.10 0.01
N LYS A 201 2.78 -3.20 0.72
CA LYS A 201 3.81 -4.12 1.21
C LYS A 201 4.64 -4.70 0.06
N ASP A 202 3.98 -5.16 -1.00
CA ASP A 202 4.66 -5.75 -2.16
C ASP A 202 5.47 -4.69 -2.92
N SER A 203 4.96 -3.46 -2.98
CA SER A 203 5.70 -2.32 -3.52
C SER A 203 7.03 -2.09 -2.81
N LEU A 204 7.06 -2.18 -1.46
CA LEU A 204 8.32 -2.02 -0.69
C LEU A 204 9.39 -3.04 -1.10
N ILE A 205 9.01 -4.27 -1.47
CA ILE A 205 9.96 -5.30 -1.91
C ILE A 205 10.66 -4.85 -3.20
N HIS A 206 9.88 -4.42 -4.20
CA HIS A 206 10.40 -3.89 -5.45
C HIS A 206 11.23 -2.62 -5.26
N LEU A 207 10.80 -1.71 -4.36
CA LEU A 207 11.56 -0.50 -4.04
C LEU A 207 12.90 -0.83 -3.38
N ARG A 208 12.97 -1.82 -2.49
CA ARG A 208 14.24 -2.27 -1.89
C ARG A 208 15.19 -2.84 -2.94
N LEU A 209 14.68 -3.62 -3.89
CA LEU A 209 15.48 -4.14 -5.00
C LEU A 209 16.01 -3.00 -5.88
N ALA A 210 15.17 -2.04 -6.25
CA ALA A 210 15.58 -0.85 -6.99
C ALA A 210 16.67 -0.07 -6.24
N LYS A 211 16.52 0.12 -4.92
CA LYS A 211 17.55 0.76 -4.07
C LYS A 211 18.87 -0.02 -4.08
N GLU A 212 18.84 -1.34 -3.95
CA GLU A 212 20.04 -2.17 -3.96
C GLU A 212 20.84 -2.00 -5.26
N TYR A 213 20.14 -2.03 -6.41
CA TYR A 213 20.78 -1.77 -7.70
C TYR A 213 21.32 -0.34 -7.80
N GLY A 214 20.56 0.66 -7.36
CA GLY A 214 21.00 2.06 -7.38
C GLY A 214 22.26 2.29 -6.53
N ILE A 215 22.29 1.77 -5.31
CA ILE A 215 23.47 1.88 -4.42
C ILE A 215 24.66 1.13 -5.02
N SER A 216 24.44 -0.02 -5.65
CA SER A 216 25.50 -0.75 -6.36
C SER A 216 26.08 0.06 -7.51
N ILE A 217 25.25 0.73 -8.32
CA ILE A 217 25.71 1.58 -9.43
C ILE A 217 26.57 2.74 -8.91
N LEU A 218 26.07 3.47 -7.91
CA LEU A 218 26.78 4.61 -7.34
C LEU A 218 28.12 4.23 -6.70
N SER A 219 28.23 3.03 -6.15
CA SER A 219 29.48 2.53 -5.55
C SER A 219 30.42 1.84 -6.54
N HIS A 220 29.96 1.47 -7.74
CA HIS A 220 30.82 0.84 -8.74
C HIS A 220 31.50 1.85 -9.65
N LEU A 221 30.85 2.98 -9.93
CA LEU A 221 31.35 4.00 -10.87
C LEU A 221 32.24 5.07 -10.22
N LYS A 222 32.44 4.99 -8.90
CA LYS A 222 33.22 5.95 -8.11
C LYS A 222 34.52 5.33 -7.62
N SER A 223 35.46 6.17 -7.16
CA SER A 223 36.71 5.67 -6.57
C SER A 223 36.44 4.89 -5.28
N GLU A 224 37.37 4.06 -4.82
CA GLU A 224 37.21 3.25 -3.61
C GLU A 224 36.84 4.09 -2.38
N GLU A 225 37.44 5.27 -2.22
CA GLU A 225 37.14 6.22 -1.14
C GLU A 225 35.71 6.78 -1.24
N GLU A 226 35.30 7.20 -2.43
CA GLU A 226 33.96 7.72 -2.68
C GLU A 226 32.90 6.63 -2.52
N SER A 227 33.21 5.39 -2.91
CA SER A 227 32.35 4.22 -2.79
C SER A 227 32.10 3.83 -1.34
N LYS A 228 33.10 3.98 -0.46
CA LYS A 228 32.90 3.89 1.00
C LYS A 228 31.96 4.98 1.49
N GLY A 229 32.12 6.21 0.99
CA GLY A 229 31.20 7.32 1.27
C GLY A 229 29.75 7.02 0.84
N VAL A 230 29.54 6.40 -0.32
CA VAL A 230 28.22 5.96 -0.79
C VAL A 230 27.63 4.89 0.14
N ARG A 231 28.42 3.86 0.50
CA ARG A 231 27.94 2.80 1.41
C ARG A 231 27.59 3.34 2.79
N GLU A 232 28.34 4.32 3.28
CA GLU A 232 28.04 5.00 4.54
C GLU A 232 26.78 5.87 4.44
N LYS A 233 26.62 6.65 3.35
CA LYS A 233 25.39 7.43 3.08
C LYS A 233 24.14 6.55 3.11
N TYR A 234 24.22 5.35 2.55
CA TYR A 234 23.10 4.42 2.40
C TYR A 234 23.13 3.23 3.38
N LYS A 235 23.87 3.29 4.48
CA LYS A 235 24.03 2.16 5.43
C LYS A 235 22.71 1.65 6.03
N VAL A 236 21.79 2.58 6.31
CA VAL A 236 20.46 2.26 6.82
C VAL A 236 19.64 1.55 5.74
N ASP A 237 19.67 2.05 4.50
CA ASP A 237 19.00 1.44 3.34
C ASP A 237 19.53 0.03 3.05
N LEU A 238 20.85 -0.18 3.12
CA LEU A 238 21.48 -1.49 2.93
C LEU A 238 21.06 -2.52 4.00
N SER A 239 20.91 -2.06 5.25
CA SER A 239 20.41 -2.92 6.34
C SER A 239 18.94 -3.26 6.13
N ASP A 240 18.14 -2.26 5.76
CA ASP A 240 16.72 -2.43 5.48
C ASP A 240 16.43 -3.35 4.28
N ASN A 241 17.22 -3.26 3.21
CA ASN A 241 17.11 -4.14 2.04
C ASN A 241 17.28 -5.63 2.41
N ARG A 242 18.01 -5.92 3.49
CA ARG A 242 18.21 -7.26 4.05
C ARG A 242 17.17 -7.64 5.11
N ASN A 243 16.15 -6.82 5.34
CA ASN A 243 15.20 -6.92 6.45
C ASN A 243 15.89 -6.94 7.82
N LEU A 244 16.88 -6.06 8.03
CA LEU A 244 17.56 -5.90 9.30
C LEU A 244 17.33 -4.50 9.85
N VAL A 245 17.25 -4.40 11.18
CA VAL A 245 17.30 -3.12 11.87
C VAL A 245 18.73 -2.63 11.82
N PHE A 246 18.94 -1.43 11.30
CA PHE A 246 20.23 -0.79 11.38
C PHE A 246 20.57 -0.54 12.85
N SER A 247 21.58 -1.24 13.32
CA SER A 247 22.23 -0.94 14.59
C SER A 247 23.61 -0.45 14.25
N GLU A 248 23.97 0.73 14.74
CA GLU A 248 25.38 1.07 14.85
C GLU A 248 25.94 0.06 15.86
N SER A 249 26.56 -1.00 15.37
CA SER A 249 27.44 -1.80 16.22
C SER A 249 28.42 -0.80 16.81
N LYS A 250 28.25 -0.51 18.11
CA LYS A 250 29.32 0.05 18.92
C LYS A 250 30.48 -0.90 18.72
N GLN A 251 31.43 -0.52 17.86
CA GLN A 251 32.70 -1.19 17.76
C GLN A 251 33.30 -1.12 19.18
N GLN A 252 33.29 -2.27 19.85
CA GLN A 252 34.23 -2.55 20.94
C GLN A 252 35.54 -2.98 20.32
#